data_AF-A0A3B4TST3-F1
#
_entry.id   AF-A0A3B4TST3-F1
#
_cell.length_a   1.000
_cell.length_b   1.000
_cell.length_c   1.000
_cell.angle_alpha   90.00
_cell.angle_beta   90.00
_cell.angle_gamma   90.00
#
_symmetry.space_group_name_H-M   'P 1'
#
loop_
_entity.id
_entity.type
_entity.pdbx_description
1 polymer ?
#
loop_
_entity_poly.entity_id
_entity_poly.type
_entity_poly.pdbx_seq_one_letter_code
_entity_poly.pdbx_strand_id
1 'polypeptide(L)'
;TQDHLLSLNRLIDNQLDRSCFIIYPFTDHHNLSQVCYIKAAFPQILKLLGTHFHYVRNSDNRRYVSSWEKVIYHLYSQGCVPAINEEFEDSPVRFIRMVESSPKEALKKARGVIQMYLSLMTQSSGPVDWDCQAEYAAEEDPESTTVADTSTTGTDRHSHLT
;
A
#
# COMPACT_ATOMS: atom_id res chain seq x y z
N THR A 1 4.53 -7.33 -18.75
CA THR A 1 4.97 -6.97 -20.12
C THR A 1 4.53 -5.55 -20.42
N GLN A 2 5.13 -4.92 -21.44
CA GLN A 2 4.75 -3.58 -21.86
C GLN A 2 3.27 -3.50 -22.31
N ASP A 3 2.76 -4.56 -22.94
CA ASP A 3 1.35 -4.65 -23.34
C ASP A 3 0.39 -4.61 -22.16
N HIS A 4 0.75 -5.28 -21.05
CA HIS A 4 -0.05 -5.17 -19.83
C HIS A 4 -0.07 -3.71 -19.33
N LEU A 5 1.08 -3.03 -19.27
CA LEU A 5 1.12 -1.60 -18.89
C LEU A 5 0.25 -0.72 -19.79
N LEU A 6 0.23 -0.97 -21.10
CA LEU A 6 -0.66 -0.26 -22.02
C LEU A 6 -2.14 -0.47 -21.66
N SER A 7 -2.54 -1.68 -21.28
CA SER A 7 -3.92 -1.93 -20.83
C SER A 7 -4.27 -1.17 -19.54
N LEU A 8 -3.32 -0.98 -18.62
CA LEU A 8 -3.52 -0.17 -17.42
C LEU A 8 -3.66 1.32 -17.76
N ASN A 9 -2.84 1.82 -18.69
CA ASN A 9 -2.94 3.21 -19.15
C ASN A 9 -4.32 3.46 -19.76
N ARG A 10 -4.81 2.57 -20.63
CA ARG A 10 -6.17 2.66 -21.18
C ARG A 10 -7.23 2.66 -20.09
N LEU A 11 -7.07 1.82 -19.06
CA LEU A 11 -7.98 1.82 -17.92
C LEU A 11 -7.97 3.17 -17.17
N ILE A 12 -6.79 3.77 -16.95
CA ILE A 12 -6.63 5.10 -16.33
C ILE A 12 -7.27 6.19 -17.19
N ASP A 13 -6.98 6.19 -18.50
CA ASP A 13 -7.46 7.20 -19.44
C ASP A 13 -8.98 7.16 -19.59
N ASN A 14 -9.58 5.98 -19.44
CA ASN A 14 -11.03 5.79 -19.47
C ASN A 14 -11.74 6.26 -18.19
N GLN A 15 -11.03 6.71 -17.15
CA GLN A 15 -11.66 7.30 -15.98
C GLN A 15 -12.03 8.77 -16.23
N LEU A 16 -13.15 9.20 -15.67
CA LEU A 16 -13.55 10.61 -15.67
C LEU A 16 -12.50 11.47 -14.97
N ASP A 17 -12.18 12.64 -15.53
CA ASP A 17 -11.26 13.59 -14.90
C ASP A 17 -11.82 14.20 -13.61
N ARG A 18 -13.14 14.34 -13.54
CA ARG A 18 -13.86 14.81 -12.36
C ARG A 18 -14.86 13.74 -11.93
N SER A 19 -14.43 12.91 -11.01
CA SER A 19 -15.25 11.87 -10.38
C SER A 19 -15.38 12.13 -8.89
N CYS A 20 -16.31 11.42 -8.24
CA CYS A 20 -16.28 11.26 -6.80
C CYS A 20 -14.98 10.57 -6.34
N PHE A 21 -14.68 10.71 -5.05
CA PHE A 21 -13.57 9.99 -4.41
C PHE A 21 -13.99 8.58 -3.99
N ILE A 22 -12.99 7.71 -3.90
CA ILE A 22 -13.08 6.38 -3.29
C ILE A 22 -12.13 6.33 -2.11
N ILE A 23 -12.51 5.56 -1.09
CA ILE A 23 -11.69 5.30 0.10
C ILE A 23 -11.24 3.85 0.02
N TYR A 24 -9.92 3.63 0.05
CA TYR A 24 -9.34 2.30 -0.10
C TYR A 24 -8.05 2.17 0.73
N PRO A 25 -7.74 0.98 1.26
CA PRO A 25 -6.45 0.72 1.89
C PRO A 25 -5.36 0.66 0.81
N PHE A 26 -4.22 1.28 1.08
CA PHE A 26 -3.04 1.13 0.24
C PHE A 26 -1.76 1.27 1.07
N THR A 27 -0.71 0.57 0.66
CA THR A 27 0.60 0.63 1.30
C THR A 27 1.24 2.02 1.10
N ASP A 28 1.72 2.61 2.17
CA ASP A 28 2.56 3.80 2.13
C ASP A 28 4.01 3.39 1.88
N HIS A 29 4.70 4.12 1.00
CA HIS A 29 6.09 3.82 0.65
C HIS A 29 7.03 4.16 1.80
N HIS A 30 6.82 5.33 2.43
CA HIS A 30 7.60 5.91 3.53
C HIS A 30 9.03 5.35 3.69
N ASN A 31 9.23 4.39 4.60
CA ASN A 31 10.54 3.84 4.97
C ASN A 31 10.82 2.44 4.39
N LEU A 32 9.99 1.96 3.48
CA LEU A 32 10.21 0.67 2.81
C LEU A 32 11.21 0.83 1.67
N SER A 33 12.10 -0.15 1.55
CA SER A 33 12.84 -0.36 0.33
C SER A 33 11.89 -0.62 -0.84
N GLN A 34 12.39 -0.39 -2.06
CA GLN A 34 11.60 -0.64 -3.26
C GLN A 34 11.04 -2.07 -3.30
N VAL A 35 11.84 -3.07 -2.90
CA VAL A 35 11.44 -4.48 -2.83
C VAL A 35 10.28 -4.65 -1.86
N CYS A 36 10.44 -4.19 -0.62
CA CYS A 36 9.45 -4.43 0.44
C CYS A 36 8.18 -3.61 0.24
N TYR A 37 8.26 -2.45 -0.39
CA TYR A 37 7.08 -1.72 -0.83
C TYR A 37 6.32 -2.47 -1.92
N ILE A 38 7.00 -2.97 -2.95
CA ILE A 38 6.37 -3.76 -4.02
C ILE A 38 5.65 -4.97 -3.42
N LYS A 39 6.35 -5.73 -2.56
CA LYS A 39 5.81 -6.92 -1.89
C LYS A 39 4.56 -6.59 -1.07
N ALA A 40 4.60 -5.52 -0.27
CA ALA A 40 3.46 -5.09 0.55
C ALA A 40 2.30 -4.47 -0.24
N ALA A 41 2.57 -3.83 -1.39
CA ALA A 41 1.56 -3.10 -2.15
C ALA A 41 0.75 -4.01 -3.11
N PHE A 42 1.32 -5.11 -3.59
CA PHE A 42 0.63 -6.02 -4.52
C PHE A 42 -0.71 -6.58 -3.99
N PRO A 43 -0.82 -7.02 -2.72
CA PRO A 43 -2.10 -7.42 -2.15
C PRO A 43 -3.13 -6.28 -2.15
N GLN A 44 -2.69 -5.05 -1.89
CA GLN A 44 -3.57 -3.87 -1.88
C GLN A 44 -4.03 -3.51 -3.30
N ILE A 45 -3.19 -3.71 -4.31
CA ILE A 45 -3.59 -3.51 -5.72
C ILE A 45 -4.67 -4.52 -6.12
N LEU A 46 -4.50 -5.81 -5.79
CA LEU A 46 -5.56 -6.80 -6.03
C LEU A 46 -6.87 -6.42 -5.35
N LYS A 47 -6.80 -6.01 -4.07
CA LYS A 47 -7.98 -5.56 -3.32
C LYS A 47 -8.64 -4.32 -3.95
N LEU A 48 -7.84 -3.34 -4.36
CA LEU A 48 -8.32 -2.13 -5.03
C LEU A 48 -9.08 -2.46 -6.32
N LEU A 49 -8.47 -3.25 -7.20
CA LEU A 49 -9.06 -3.68 -8.47
C LEU A 49 -10.37 -4.45 -8.24
N GLY A 50 -10.33 -5.43 -7.34
CA GLY A 50 -11.46 -6.31 -7.06
C GLY A 50 -12.61 -5.67 -6.26
N THR A 51 -12.41 -4.51 -5.63
CA THR A 51 -13.43 -3.84 -4.80
C THR A 51 -14.02 -2.59 -5.47
N HIS A 52 -13.21 -1.83 -6.21
CA HIS A 52 -13.61 -0.51 -6.72
C HIS A 52 -13.77 -0.45 -8.24
N PHE A 53 -13.21 -1.40 -8.99
CA PHE A 53 -13.14 -1.33 -10.45
C PHE A 53 -14.02 -2.39 -11.13
N HIS A 54 -15.32 -2.29 -10.87
CA HIS A 54 -16.33 -3.16 -11.47
C HIS A 54 -16.92 -2.57 -12.76
N TYR A 55 -16.90 -3.35 -13.82
CA TYR A 55 -17.40 -2.94 -15.13
C TYR A 55 -18.35 -3.99 -15.71
N VAL A 56 -19.19 -3.55 -16.66
CA VAL A 56 -20.13 -4.43 -17.36
C VAL A 56 -19.42 -5.59 -18.08
N ARG A 57 -20.08 -6.76 -18.14
CA ARG A 57 -19.48 -8.06 -18.52
C ARG A 57 -18.62 -8.04 -19.80
N ASN A 58 -19.00 -7.23 -20.79
CA ASN A 58 -18.39 -7.23 -22.11
C ASN A 58 -17.58 -5.96 -22.42
N SER A 59 -17.34 -5.09 -21.44
CA SER A 59 -16.52 -3.89 -21.67
C SER A 59 -15.04 -4.22 -21.71
N ASP A 60 -14.29 -3.40 -22.44
CA ASP A 60 -12.83 -3.48 -22.44
C ASP A 60 -12.25 -3.19 -21.06
N ASN A 61 -12.84 -2.27 -20.29
CA ASN A 61 -12.40 -1.99 -18.92
C ASN A 61 -12.49 -3.23 -18.01
N ARG A 62 -13.55 -4.04 -18.15
CA ARG A 62 -13.64 -5.31 -17.41
C ARG A 62 -12.52 -6.26 -17.82
N ARG A 63 -12.22 -6.34 -19.13
CA ARG A 63 -11.12 -7.17 -19.64
C ARG A 63 -9.77 -6.69 -19.10
N TYR A 64 -9.55 -5.38 -19.04
CA TYR A 64 -8.31 -4.79 -18.49
C TYR A 64 -8.14 -5.13 -17.01
N VAL A 65 -9.16 -4.94 -16.18
CA VAL A 65 -9.12 -5.29 -14.75
C VAL A 65 -8.84 -6.78 -14.56
N SER A 66 -9.62 -7.66 -15.20
CA SER A 66 -9.43 -9.10 -15.08
C SER A 66 -8.09 -9.59 -15.63
N SER A 67 -7.52 -8.92 -16.64
CA SER A 67 -6.19 -9.22 -17.12
C SER A 67 -5.13 -8.89 -16.07
N TRP A 68 -5.27 -7.77 -15.36
CA TRP A 68 -4.33 -7.38 -14.31
C TRP A 68 -4.41 -8.25 -13.07
N GLU A 69 -5.62 -8.61 -12.63
CA GLU A 69 -5.80 -9.59 -11.55
C GLU A 69 -5.07 -10.90 -11.90
N LYS A 70 -5.30 -11.44 -13.12
CA LYS A 70 -4.61 -12.65 -13.60
C LYS A 70 -3.09 -12.49 -13.64
N VAL A 71 -2.58 -11.35 -14.09
CA VAL A 71 -1.13 -11.09 -14.11
C VAL A 71 -0.57 -11.13 -12.69
N ILE A 72 -1.21 -10.45 -11.73
CA ILE A 72 -0.72 -10.44 -10.35
C ILE A 72 -0.77 -11.84 -9.74
N TYR A 73 -1.87 -12.59 -9.93
CA TYR A 73 -1.94 -13.99 -9.50
C TYR A 73 -0.87 -14.86 -10.15
N HIS A 74 -0.57 -14.62 -11.43
CA HIS A 74 0.48 -15.36 -12.12
C HIS A 74 1.86 -15.08 -11.51
N LEU A 75 2.17 -13.81 -11.20
CA LEU A 75 3.42 -13.42 -10.54
C LEU A 75 3.61 -14.14 -9.20
N TYR A 76 2.56 -14.28 -8.40
CA TYR A 76 2.59 -15.09 -7.18
C TYR A 76 2.79 -16.58 -7.49
N SER A 77 2.03 -17.14 -8.44
CA SER A 77 2.09 -18.57 -8.77
C SER A 77 3.46 -19.02 -9.31
N GLN A 78 4.20 -18.11 -9.94
CA GLN A 78 5.53 -18.37 -10.48
C GLN A 78 6.66 -18.01 -9.50
N GLY A 79 6.32 -17.56 -8.27
CA GLY A 79 7.31 -17.13 -7.29
C GLY A 79 8.09 -15.87 -7.70
N CYS A 80 7.60 -15.10 -8.68
CA CYS A 80 8.27 -13.87 -9.12
C CYS A 80 8.15 -12.75 -8.08
N VAL A 81 7.08 -12.78 -7.29
CA VAL A 81 6.91 -12.03 -6.06
C VAL A 81 6.40 -13.03 -5.02
N PRO A 82 7.13 -13.30 -3.93
CA PRO A 82 6.62 -14.16 -2.88
C PRO A 82 5.44 -13.51 -2.16
N ALA A 83 4.53 -14.33 -1.64
CA ALA A 83 3.53 -13.84 -0.69
C ALA A 83 4.22 -13.29 0.57
N ILE A 84 3.52 -12.44 1.31
CA ILE A 84 3.94 -12.04 2.66
C ILE A 84 4.01 -13.30 3.51
N ASN A 85 5.14 -13.50 4.18
CA ASN A 85 5.33 -14.63 5.06
C ASN A 85 4.78 -14.30 6.45
N GLU A 86 3.49 -14.53 6.68
CA GLU A 86 2.79 -14.16 7.92
C GLU A 86 3.42 -14.75 9.21
N GLU A 87 4.32 -15.74 9.14
CA GLU A 87 5.04 -16.27 10.30
C GLU A 87 6.26 -15.41 10.71
N PHE A 88 6.89 -14.71 9.76
CA PHE A 88 8.15 -13.97 9.97
C PHE A 88 8.02 -12.48 9.65
N GLU A 89 7.07 -12.11 8.81
CA GLU A 89 6.79 -10.78 8.30
C GLU A 89 5.49 -10.25 8.93
N ASP A 90 5.49 -10.09 10.26
CA ASP A 90 4.27 -9.91 11.06
C ASP A 90 3.54 -8.58 10.85
N SER A 91 4.24 -7.50 10.47
CA SER A 91 3.67 -6.15 10.51
C SER A 91 3.65 -5.34 9.19
N PRO A 92 3.51 -5.92 7.97
CA PRO A 92 3.33 -5.14 6.75
C PRO A 92 2.05 -4.30 6.78
N VAL A 93 1.07 -4.70 7.61
CA VAL A 93 -0.17 -3.95 7.85
C VAL A 93 0.08 -2.55 8.42
N ARG A 94 1.20 -2.32 9.11
CA ARG A 94 1.54 -1.01 9.69
C ARG A 94 1.82 0.06 8.63
N PHE A 95 2.12 -0.36 7.40
CA PHE A 95 2.30 0.54 6.27
C PHE A 95 1.01 0.80 5.51
N ILE A 96 -0.09 0.11 5.85
CA ILE A 96 -1.38 0.37 5.20
C ILE A 96 -1.94 1.68 5.74
N ARG A 97 -2.38 2.53 4.83
CA ARG A 97 -3.14 3.76 5.13
C ARG A 97 -4.45 3.72 4.37
N MET A 98 -5.49 4.30 4.96
CA MET A 98 -6.73 4.59 4.22
C MET A 98 -6.47 5.82 3.35
N VAL A 99 -6.55 5.62 2.03
CA VAL A 99 -6.36 6.67 1.04
C VAL A 99 -7.72 7.09 0.51
N GLU A 100 -7.98 8.39 0.51
CA GLU A 100 -9.11 8.99 -0.21
C GLU A 100 -8.57 9.66 -1.48
N SER A 101 -8.99 9.18 -2.65
CA SER A 101 -8.58 9.78 -3.92
C SER A 101 -9.57 9.45 -5.04
N SER A 102 -9.39 10.04 -6.23
CA SER A 102 -10.23 9.70 -7.38
C SER A 102 -9.86 8.30 -7.89
N PRO A 103 -10.78 7.55 -8.53
CA PRO A 103 -10.45 6.29 -9.18
C PRO A 103 -9.27 6.39 -10.15
N LYS A 104 -9.14 7.54 -10.85
CA LYS A 104 -7.99 7.81 -11.73
C LYS A 104 -6.67 7.84 -10.96
N GLU A 105 -6.62 8.54 -9.83
CA GLU A 105 -5.42 8.60 -8.98
C GLU A 105 -5.12 7.25 -8.30
N ALA A 106 -6.15 6.51 -7.88
CA ALA A 106 -5.98 5.17 -7.33
C ALA A 106 -5.32 4.20 -8.33
N LEU A 107 -5.77 4.21 -9.59
CA LEU A 107 -5.14 3.41 -10.66
C LEU A 107 -3.73 3.89 -10.99
N LYS A 108 -3.45 5.20 -10.97
CA LYS A 108 -2.09 5.73 -11.13
C LYS A 108 -1.16 5.25 -10.02
N LYS A 109 -1.62 5.18 -8.76
CA LYS A 109 -0.84 4.64 -7.64
C LYS A 109 -0.51 3.15 -7.86
N ALA A 110 -1.50 2.34 -8.27
CA ALA A 110 -1.27 0.95 -8.63
C ALA A 110 -0.28 0.80 -9.80
N ARG A 111 -0.43 1.61 -10.86
CA ARG A 111 0.50 1.66 -12.00
C ARG A 111 1.92 1.98 -11.56
N GLY A 112 2.09 2.92 -10.63
CA GLY A 112 3.40 3.31 -10.10
C GLY A 112 4.15 2.11 -9.51
N VAL A 113 3.48 1.33 -8.66
CA VAL A 113 4.04 0.12 -8.05
C VAL A 113 4.38 -0.94 -9.11
N ILE A 114 3.47 -1.18 -10.07
CA ILE A 114 3.71 -2.14 -11.15
C ILE A 114 4.91 -1.71 -12.01
N GLN A 115 5.07 -0.42 -12.26
CA GLN A 115 6.23 0.12 -12.96
C GLN A 115 7.52 -0.08 -12.15
N MET A 116 7.48 0.15 -10.83
CA MET A 116 8.63 -0.12 -9.95
C MET A 116 9.03 -1.59 -9.98
N TYR A 117 8.06 -2.51 -9.99
CA TYR A 117 8.32 -3.95 -10.14
C TYR A 117 8.99 -4.27 -11.49
N LEU A 118 8.46 -3.73 -12.59
CA LEU A 118 9.06 -3.96 -13.91
C LEU A 118 10.48 -3.39 -14.01
N SER A 119 10.71 -2.21 -13.45
CA SER A 119 12.05 -1.60 -13.38
C SER A 119 13.00 -2.47 -12.56
N LEU A 120 12.57 -2.96 -11.39
CA LEU A 120 13.36 -3.87 -10.54
C LEU A 120 13.77 -5.13 -11.29
N MET A 121 12.81 -5.78 -11.97
CA MET A 121 13.06 -7.01 -12.73
C MET A 121 13.93 -6.80 -13.97
N THR A 122 13.92 -5.60 -14.55
CA THR A 122 14.76 -5.28 -15.73
C THR A 122 16.19 -4.94 -15.32
N GLN A 123 16.38 -4.34 -14.14
CA GLN A 123 17.69 -3.86 -13.68
C GLN A 123 18.45 -4.90 -12.86
N SER A 124 17.75 -5.88 -12.26
CA SER A 124 18.40 -6.92 -11.47
C SER A 124 19.26 -7.83 -12.34
N SER A 125 20.53 -8.00 -11.98
CA SER A 125 21.47 -8.95 -12.61
C SER A 125 21.43 -10.35 -11.96
N GLY A 126 20.62 -10.54 -10.91
CA GLY A 126 20.50 -11.79 -10.17
C GLY A 126 19.16 -11.94 -9.45
N PRO A 127 19.02 -12.95 -8.59
CA PRO A 127 17.84 -13.11 -7.74
C PRO A 127 17.61 -11.86 -6.88
N VAL A 128 16.38 -11.38 -6.82
CA VAL A 128 15.97 -10.31 -5.92
C VAL A 128 15.80 -10.90 -4.52
N ASP A 129 16.44 -10.29 -3.54
CA ASP A 129 16.18 -10.58 -2.13
C ASP A 129 14.82 -9.99 -1.75
N TRP A 130 13.93 -10.84 -1.24
CA TRP A 130 12.55 -10.50 -0.87
C TRP A 130 12.31 -10.63 0.64
N ASP A 131 13.36 -10.82 1.44
CA ASP A 131 13.24 -10.82 2.89
C ASP A 131 12.97 -9.39 3.39
N CYS A 132 11.75 -9.18 3.85
CA CYS A 132 11.31 -7.90 4.37
C CYS A 132 11.06 -7.93 5.87
N GLN A 133 11.50 -8.99 6.57
CA GLN A 133 11.26 -9.16 8.01
C GLN A 133 11.74 -7.94 8.80
N ALA A 134 12.98 -7.49 8.58
CA ALA A 134 13.54 -6.35 9.31
C ALA A 134 12.80 -5.03 9.04
N GLU A 135 12.39 -4.79 7.80
CA GLU A 135 11.66 -3.56 7.43
C GLU A 135 10.20 -3.60 7.90
N TYR A 136 9.59 -4.78 7.96
CA TYR A 136 8.25 -4.95 8.48
C TYR A 136 8.20 -4.97 10.01
N ALA A 137 9.28 -5.36 10.67
CA ALA A 137 9.41 -5.31 12.12
C ALA A 137 9.15 -3.89 12.67
N ALA A 138 8.55 -3.82 13.85
CA ALA A 138 8.23 -2.57 14.50
C ALA A 138 9.51 -1.83 14.90
N GLU A 139 9.61 -0.56 14.51
CA GLU A 139 10.18 0.43 15.41
C GLU A 139 9.00 0.83 16.31
N GLU A 140 9.08 0.58 17.61
CA GLU A 140 8.17 1.22 18.55
C GLU A 140 8.38 2.73 18.41
N ASP A 141 7.37 3.48 17.96
CA ASP A 141 7.43 4.94 18.03
C ASP A 141 7.64 5.32 19.52
N PRO A 142 8.73 6.03 19.90
CA PRO A 142 8.93 6.45 21.29
C PRO A 142 7.98 7.58 21.73
N GLU A 143 6.98 7.94 20.93
CA GLU A 143 6.09 9.07 21.17
C GLU A 143 4.68 8.62 21.58
N SER A 144 4.59 7.82 22.65
CA SER A 144 3.32 7.68 23.38
C SER A 144 3.52 7.38 24.87
N THR A 145 4.29 8.21 25.56
CA THR A 145 4.21 8.29 27.03
C THR A 145 4.50 9.71 27.50
N THR A 146 3.54 10.61 27.32
CA THR A 146 3.37 11.76 28.22
C THR A 146 1.97 11.69 28.82
N VAL A 147 1.79 10.77 29.76
CA VAL A 147 0.74 10.88 30.77
C VAL A 147 1.21 11.96 31.75
N ALA A 148 0.78 13.19 31.56
CA ALA A 148 0.90 14.22 32.57
C ALA A 148 -0.20 13.99 33.63
N ASP A 149 0.06 13.03 34.53
CA ASP A 149 -0.70 12.86 35.76
C ASP A 149 -0.31 14.02 36.70
N THR A 150 -1.03 15.14 36.64
CA THR A 150 -0.92 16.17 37.67
C THR A 150 -1.94 15.85 38.76
N SER A 151 -1.52 14.97 39.68
CA SER A 151 -2.21 14.77 40.95
C SER A 151 -2.20 16.08 41.73
N THR A 152 -3.39 16.66 41.91
CA THR A 152 -3.63 17.75 42.84
C THR A 152 -3.75 17.15 44.23
N THR A 153 -2.73 17.32 45.06
CA THR A 153 -2.85 17.19 46.51
C THR A 153 -2.13 18.34 47.18
N GLY A 154 -2.92 19.18 47.85
CA GLY A 154 -2.46 20.38 48.51
C GLY A 154 -1.51 20.12 49.68
N THR A 155 -0.79 21.16 50.07
CA THR A 155 -0.25 21.26 51.42
C THR A 155 -0.30 22.72 51.85
N ASP A 156 -1.01 22.92 52.95
CA ASP A 156 -1.07 24.11 53.79
C ASP A 156 0.26 24.83 53.94
N ARG A 157 0.21 26.17 53.95
CA ARG A 157 1.02 26.98 54.88
C ARG A 157 0.33 28.30 55.22
N HIS A 158 0.17 28.47 56.54
CA HIS A 158 -0.40 29.59 57.29
C HIS A 158 0.30 30.95 57.06
N SER A 159 -0.52 32.01 57.12
CA SER A 159 -0.32 33.32 57.76
C SER A 159 0.79 34.28 57.29
N HIS A 160 0.40 35.49 56.82
CA HIS A 160 0.57 36.72 57.61
C HIS A 160 -0.17 37.94 57.03
N LEU A 161 -0.65 38.79 57.95
CA LEU A 161 -1.33 40.08 57.78
C LEU A 161 -0.56 41.11 56.94
N THR A 162 -1.28 41.93 56.17
CA THR A 162 -1.38 43.40 56.38
C THR A 162 -2.57 43.97 55.62
#